data_AF-A0A951ZKD8-F1
#
_entry.id   AF-A0A951ZKD8-F1
#
_cell.length_a   1.000
_cell.length_b   1.000
_cell.length_c   1.000
_cell.angle_alpha   90.00
_cell.angle_beta   90.00
_cell.angle_gamma   90.00
#
_symmetry.space_group_name_H-M   'P 1'
#
loop_
_entity.id
_entity.type
_entity.pdbx_description
1 polymer ?
#
loop_
_entity_poly.entity_id
_entity_poly.type
_entity_poly.pdbx_seq_one_letter_code
_entity_poly.pdbx_strand_id
1 'polypeptide(L)'
;MTIETAEKIIKDYGKALSNSISPRVFQSRSDLPCSAARIKFAIYRYVIELLRIGQLNKATAEMLIIGYSSLSFFVDNQDLATALNKASEIKDDLHPDRQLEVRRLKEQIHILSIYKDILTAEIQEFVMECIKNNPQ
;
A
#
# COMPACT_ATOMS: atom_id res chain seq x y z
N MET A 1 0.48 -6.82 20.20
CA MET A 1 0.50 -7.77 19.07
C MET A 1 1.81 -8.53 19.13
N THR A 2 1.78 -9.86 19.10
CA THR A 2 3.00 -10.69 19.06
C THR A 2 3.65 -10.62 17.69
N ILE A 3 4.92 -11.01 17.57
CA ILE A 3 5.63 -10.97 16.29
C ILE A 3 5.03 -11.94 15.28
N GLU A 4 4.65 -13.14 15.73
CA GLU A 4 4.04 -14.18 14.88
C GLU A 4 2.69 -13.71 14.33
N THR A 5 1.95 -12.94 15.14
CA THR A 5 0.69 -12.32 14.70
C THR A 5 0.95 -11.26 13.64
N ALA A 6 1.97 -10.41 13.84
CA ALA A 6 2.34 -9.37 12.88
C ALA A 6 2.81 -9.98 11.55
N GLU A 7 3.70 -10.97 11.63
CA GLU A 7 4.22 -11.69 10.46
C GLU A 7 3.10 -12.38 9.68
N LYS A 8 2.14 -13.02 10.37
CA LYS A 8 0.97 -13.63 9.74
C LYS A 8 0.14 -12.59 8.98
N ILE A 9 -0.15 -11.45 9.59
CA ILE A 9 -0.90 -10.36 8.94
C ILE A 9 -0.16 -9.87 7.70
N ILE A 10 1.16 -9.68 7.78
CA ILE A 10 1.99 -9.23 6.65
C ILE A 10 2.00 -10.27 5.53
N LYS A 11 2.12 -11.57 5.85
CA LYS A 11 2.08 -12.65 4.86
C LYS A 11 0.71 -12.75 4.17
N ASP A 12 -0.38 -12.68 4.93
CA ASP A 12 -1.72 -12.75 4.37
C ASP A 12 -2.04 -11.50 3.53
N TYR A 13 -1.56 -10.33 3.94
CA TYR A 13 -1.64 -9.11 3.14
C TYR A 13 -0.79 -9.19 1.86
N GLY A 14 0.41 -9.78 1.95
CA GLY A 14 1.27 -10.03 0.80
C GLY A 14 0.60 -10.87 -0.29
N LYS A 15 -0.28 -11.81 0.08
CA LYS A 15 -1.08 -12.58 -0.88
C LYS A 15 -2.11 -11.70 -1.62
N ALA A 16 -2.76 -10.78 -0.90
CA ALA A 16 -3.67 -9.81 -1.51
C ALA A 16 -2.92 -8.87 -2.48
N LEU A 17 -1.68 -8.48 -2.15
CA LEU A 17 -0.82 -7.70 -3.04
C LEU A 17 -0.28 -8.49 -4.25
N SER A 18 0.06 -9.78 -4.10
CA SER A 18 0.60 -10.58 -5.21
C SER A 18 -0.43 -10.89 -6.30
N ASN A 19 -1.72 -10.74 -6.01
CA ASN A 19 -2.76 -10.83 -7.04
C ASN A 19 -2.78 -9.59 -7.96
N SER A 20 -2.00 -8.55 -7.64
CA SER A 20 -1.93 -7.27 -8.36
C SER A 20 -0.57 -6.97 -8.98
N ILE A 21 0.11 -7.92 -9.64
CA ILE A 21 1.43 -7.71 -10.32
C ILE A 21 1.32 -6.80 -11.57
N SER A 22 0.36 -5.85 -11.59
CA SER A 22 0.41 -4.68 -12.45
C SER A 22 0.48 -3.44 -11.54
N PRO A 23 1.37 -2.48 -11.82
CA PRO A 23 1.77 -1.43 -10.87
C PRO A 23 0.67 -0.45 -10.41
N ARG A 24 -0.59 -0.63 -10.83
CA ARG A 24 -1.74 0.25 -10.50
C ARG A 24 -3.08 -0.48 -10.46
N VAL A 25 -3.15 -1.69 -9.92
CA VAL A 25 -4.47 -2.33 -9.73
C VAL A 25 -5.06 -1.85 -8.40
N PHE A 26 -6.09 -1.01 -8.50
CA PHE A 26 -6.95 -0.68 -7.37
C PHE A 26 -7.72 -1.93 -6.94
N GLN A 27 -7.81 -2.16 -5.64
CA GLN A 27 -8.47 -3.32 -5.04
C GLN A 27 -9.50 -2.88 -4.00
N SER A 28 -10.45 -3.76 -3.64
CA SER A 28 -11.40 -3.42 -2.59
C SER A 28 -10.78 -3.63 -1.22
N ARG A 29 -11.13 -2.76 -0.26
CA ARG A 29 -10.80 -2.94 1.16
C ARG A 29 -11.34 -4.23 1.74
N SER A 30 -12.37 -4.84 1.14
CA SER A 30 -12.86 -6.16 1.53
C SER A 30 -11.84 -7.28 1.29
N ASP A 31 -10.88 -7.07 0.38
CA ASP A 31 -9.84 -8.05 0.03
C ASP A 31 -8.69 -8.04 1.05
N LEU A 32 -8.66 -7.06 1.96
CA LEU A 32 -7.67 -7.00 3.01
C LEU A 32 -7.97 -8.05 4.10
N PRO A 33 -6.94 -8.73 4.64
CA PRO A 33 -7.12 -9.71 5.72
C PRO A 33 -7.61 -9.07 7.03
N CYS A 34 -7.42 -7.76 7.18
CA CYS A 34 -7.92 -6.96 8.29
C CYS A 34 -7.87 -5.46 7.94
N SER A 35 -8.23 -4.58 8.88
CA SER A 35 -8.21 -3.13 8.62
C SER A 35 -6.82 -2.62 8.24
N ALA A 36 -6.77 -1.60 7.38
CA ALA A 36 -5.51 -0.97 6.96
C ALA A 36 -4.67 -0.50 8.18
N ALA A 37 -5.32 0.08 9.20
CA ALA A 37 -4.64 0.48 10.44
C ALA A 37 -3.95 -0.70 11.16
N ARG A 38 -4.57 -1.89 11.15
CA ARG A 38 -4.00 -3.08 11.77
C ARG A 38 -2.83 -3.65 10.96
N ILE A 39 -2.87 -3.53 9.63
CA ILE A 39 -1.75 -3.88 8.74
C ILE A 39 -0.57 -2.93 8.98
N LYS A 40 -0.82 -1.62 9.03
CA LYS A 40 0.19 -0.60 9.36
C LYS A 40 0.88 -0.91 10.69
N PHE A 41 0.10 -1.19 11.73
CA PHE A 41 0.64 -1.54 13.05
C PHE A 41 1.44 -2.85 13.03
N ALA A 42 1.01 -3.86 12.26
CA ALA A 42 1.76 -5.09 12.08
C ALA A 42 3.13 -4.83 11.45
N ILE A 43 3.18 -4.01 10.39
CA ILE A 43 4.44 -3.61 9.73
C ILE A 43 5.37 -2.90 10.72
N TYR A 44 4.87 -1.91 11.46
CA TYR A 44 5.67 -1.21 12.48
C TYR A 44 6.25 -2.16 13.54
N ARG A 45 5.42 -3.05 14.08
CA ARG A 45 5.86 -4.05 15.06
C ARG A 45 6.90 -5.01 14.49
N TYR A 46 6.76 -5.40 13.23
CA TYR A 46 7.68 -6.31 12.56
C TYR A 46 9.04 -5.64 12.29
N VAL A 47 9.06 -4.39 11.83
CA VAL A 47 10.30 -3.60 11.64
C VAL A 47 11.10 -3.49 12.93
N ILE A 48 10.46 -3.11 14.04
CA ILE A 48 11.12 -2.96 15.35
C ILE A 48 11.77 -4.27 15.77
N GLU A 49 11.06 -5.39 15.62
CA GLU A 49 11.57 -6.69 16.03
C GLU A 49 12.72 -7.17 15.15
N LEU A 50 12.62 -7.00 13.82
CA LEU A 50 13.71 -7.33 12.90
C LEU A 50 14.98 -6.54 13.21
N LEU A 51 14.86 -5.28 13.62
CA LEU A 51 16.01 -4.49 14.08
C LEU A 51 16.58 -5.02 15.38
N ARG A 52 15.72 -5.30 16.37
CA ARG A 52 16.11 -5.83 17.69
C ARG A 52 16.93 -7.11 17.58
N ILE A 53 16.62 -7.98 16.61
CA ILE A 53 17.32 -9.25 16.40
C ILE A 53 18.41 -9.18 15.31
N GLY A 54 18.67 -8.00 14.76
CA GLY A 54 19.71 -7.80 13.75
C GLY A 54 19.42 -8.40 12.36
N GLN A 55 18.15 -8.61 12.01
CA GLN A 55 17.73 -9.25 10.76
C GLN A 55 17.08 -8.30 9.74
N LEU A 56 16.94 -7.00 10.05
CA LEU A 56 16.43 -6.04 9.06
C LEU A 56 17.51 -5.75 8.01
N ASN A 57 17.33 -6.28 6.81
CA ASN A 57 18.13 -5.94 5.63
C ASN A 57 17.39 -5.00 4.68
N LYS A 58 18.15 -4.38 3.75
CA LYS A 58 17.62 -3.42 2.77
C LYS A 58 16.43 -3.96 1.97
N ALA A 59 16.52 -5.19 1.46
CA ALA A 59 15.46 -5.79 0.66
C ALA A 59 14.15 -5.99 1.46
N THR A 60 14.27 -6.37 2.74
CA THR A 60 13.13 -6.53 3.63
C THR A 60 12.52 -5.18 3.97
N ALA A 61 13.33 -4.16 4.24
CA ALA A 61 12.86 -2.80 4.46
C ALA A 61 12.12 -2.27 3.22
N GLU A 62 12.68 -2.42 2.02
CA GLU A 62 12.03 -2.02 0.76
C GLU A 62 10.68 -2.72 0.56
N MET A 63 10.60 -4.03 0.81
CA MET A 63 9.36 -4.78 0.73
C MET A 63 8.30 -4.24 1.69
N LEU A 64 8.67 -3.95 2.94
CA LEU A 64 7.77 -3.43 3.95
C LEU A 64 7.30 -2.01 3.62
N ILE A 65 8.18 -1.16 3.10
CA ILE A 65 7.86 0.19 2.61
C ILE A 65 6.85 0.12 1.46
N ILE A 66 7.12 -0.72 0.46
CA ILE A 66 6.22 -0.92 -0.69
C ILE A 66 4.87 -1.47 -0.23
N GLY A 67 4.88 -2.44 0.70
CA GLY A 67 3.66 -3.00 1.28
C GLY A 67 2.84 -1.95 2.01
N TYR A 68 3.49 -1.12 2.83
CA TYR A 68 2.83 -0.05 3.58
C TYR A 68 2.20 1.00 2.66
N SER A 69 2.94 1.48 1.65
CA SER A 69 2.45 2.53 0.76
C SER A 69 1.37 2.04 -0.21
N SER A 70 1.42 0.77 -0.62
CA SER A 70 0.40 0.15 -1.47
C SER A 70 -1.00 0.12 -0.86
N LEU A 71 -1.14 0.37 0.45
CA LEU A 71 -2.46 0.54 1.08
C LEU A 71 -3.29 1.67 0.47
N SER A 72 -2.66 2.67 -0.16
CA SER A 72 -3.38 3.75 -0.86
C SER A 72 -4.24 3.26 -2.03
N PHE A 73 -3.98 2.06 -2.56
CA PHE A 73 -4.73 1.50 -3.68
C PHE A 73 -5.90 0.59 -3.24
N PHE A 74 -6.15 0.46 -1.94
CA PHE A 74 -7.33 -0.24 -1.41
C PHE A 74 -8.48 0.76 -1.14
N VAL A 75 -9.52 0.67 -1.97
CA VAL A 75 -10.68 1.58 -1.97
C VAL A 75 -11.93 0.91 -1.42
N ASP A 76 -12.97 1.69 -1.10
CA ASP A 76 -14.07 1.25 -0.26
C ASP A 76 -14.89 0.07 -0.82
N ASN A 77 -15.05 -0.04 -2.14
CA ASN A 77 -15.82 -1.12 -2.75
C ASN A 77 -15.24 -1.56 -4.11
N GLN A 78 -15.69 -2.73 -4.56
CA GLN A 78 -15.23 -3.37 -5.78
C GLN A 78 -15.61 -2.59 -7.06
N ASP A 79 -16.74 -1.90 -7.05
CA ASP A 79 -17.21 -1.12 -8.21
C ASP A 79 -16.28 0.08 -8.48
N LEU A 80 -15.91 0.81 -7.43
CA LEU A 80 -14.96 1.91 -7.50
C LEU A 80 -13.57 1.41 -7.93
N ALA A 81 -13.10 0.29 -7.36
CA ALA A 81 -11.83 -0.32 -7.77
C ALA A 81 -11.84 -0.63 -9.28
N THR A 82 -12.93 -1.23 -9.77
CA THR A 82 -13.12 -1.55 -11.19
C THR A 82 -13.16 -0.29 -12.06
N ALA A 83 -13.86 0.76 -11.61
CA ALA A 83 -13.95 2.02 -12.34
C ALA A 83 -12.59 2.73 -12.45
N LEU A 84 -11.81 2.77 -11.37
CA LEU A 84 -10.47 3.35 -11.36
C LEU A 84 -9.50 2.57 -12.25
N ASN A 85 -9.53 1.23 -12.19
CA ASN A 85 -8.73 0.38 -13.07
C ASN A 85 -9.04 0.65 -14.55
N LYS A 86 -10.33 0.67 -14.92
CA LYS A 86 -10.76 1.00 -16.29
C LYS A 86 -10.33 2.40 -16.70
N ALA A 87 -10.51 3.41 -15.84
CA ALA A 87 -10.13 4.79 -16.14
C ALA A 87 -8.61 4.95 -16.35
N SER A 88 -7.80 4.12 -15.70
CA SER A 88 -6.34 4.13 -15.87
C SER A 88 -5.88 3.70 -17.28
N GLU A 89 -6.69 2.92 -17.99
CA GLU A 89 -6.39 2.38 -19.32
C GLU A 89 -6.90 3.26 -20.47
N ILE A 90 -7.77 4.24 -20.18
CA ILE A 90 -8.38 5.07 -21.21
C ILE A 90 -7.44 6.20 -21.64
N LYS A 91 -7.12 6.20 -22.95
CA LYS A 91 -6.44 7.31 -23.65
C LYS A 91 -7.38 8.52 -23.76
N ASP A 92 -6.82 9.72 -23.87
CA ASP A 92 -7.57 10.99 -23.72
C ASP A 92 -8.58 11.31 -24.84
N ASP A 93 -8.75 10.44 -25.85
CA ASP A 93 -9.68 10.59 -26.97
C ASP A 93 -11.06 9.98 -26.69
N LEU A 94 -11.82 10.55 -25.74
CA LEU A 94 -13.18 10.11 -25.42
C LEU A 94 -14.27 11.05 -25.96
N HIS A 95 -15.46 10.48 -26.22
CA HIS A 95 -16.70 11.22 -26.48
C HIS A 95 -17.00 12.21 -25.33
N PRO A 96 -17.44 13.46 -25.61
CA PRO A 96 -17.60 14.52 -24.61
C PRO A 96 -18.37 14.12 -23.34
N ASP A 97 -19.46 13.36 -23.50
CA ASP A 97 -20.33 12.96 -22.38
C ASP A 97 -19.65 12.00 -21.37
N ARG A 98 -18.62 11.26 -21.79
CA ARG A 98 -17.83 10.37 -20.91
C ARG A 98 -16.56 11.04 -20.38
N GLN A 99 -16.18 12.21 -20.92
CA GLN A 99 -14.96 12.90 -20.50
C GLN A 99 -15.04 13.38 -19.05
N LEU A 100 -16.21 13.83 -18.58
CA LEU A 100 -16.33 14.39 -17.23
C LEU A 100 -16.14 13.32 -16.13
N GLU A 101 -16.78 12.17 -16.29
CA GLU A 101 -16.67 11.05 -15.33
C GLU A 101 -15.24 10.48 -15.31
N VAL A 102 -14.66 10.24 -16.49
CA VAL A 102 -13.28 9.73 -16.60
C VAL A 102 -12.28 10.74 -16.05
N ARG A 103 -12.48 12.05 -16.24
CA ARG A 103 -11.63 13.09 -15.65
C ARG A 103 -11.68 13.04 -14.12
N ARG A 104 -12.86 12.88 -13.52
CA ARG A 104 -13.00 12.73 -12.06
C ARG A 104 -12.27 11.50 -11.53
N LEU A 105 -12.40 10.36 -12.22
CA LEU A 105 -11.67 9.13 -11.84
C LEU A 105 -10.15 9.32 -11.99
N LYS A 106 -9.67 9.97 -13.05
CA LYS A 106 -8.24 10.28 -13.23
C LYS A 106 -7.71 11.22 -12.14
N GLU A 107 -8.50 12.20 -11.70
CA GLU A 107 -8.15 13.06 -10.57
C GLU A 107 -8.06 12.25 -9.26
N GLN A 108 -8.99 11.33 -9.02
CA GLN A 108 -8.90 10.40 -7.89
C GLN A 108 -7.64 9.52 -7.95
N ILE A 109 -7.29 8.97 -9.11
CA ILE A 109 -6.03 8.22 -9.32
C ILE A 109 -4.82 9.08 -8.94
N HIS A 110 -4.82 10.35 -9.35
CA HIS A 110 -3.75 11.29 -9.02
C HIS A 110 -3.64 11.54 -7.52
N ILE A 111 -4.77 11.81 -6.84
CA ILE A 111 -4.81 11.99 -5.38
C ILE A 111 -4.30 10.75 -4.65
N LEU A 112 -4.72 9.55 -5.05
CA LEU A 112 -4.28 8.29 -4.44
C LEU A 112 -2.79 8.02 -4.68
N SER A 113 -2.26 8.46 -5.82
CA SER A 113 -0.82 8.40 -6.11
C SER A 113 -0.03 9.33 -5.20
N ILE A 114 -0.47 10.57 -4.99
CA ILE A 114 0.14 11.50 -4.02
C ILE A 114 0.08 10.89 -2.61
N TYR A 115 -1.05 10.31 -2.24
CA TYR A 115 -1.18 9.67 -0.93
C TYR A 115 -0.22 8.50 -0.74
N LYS A 116 0.04 7.71 -1.80
CA LYS A 116 1.08 6.66 -1.79
C LYS A 116 2.46 7.24 -1.49
N ASP A 117 2.81 8.37 -2.10
CA ASP A 117 4.11 9.01 -1.91
C ASP A 117 4.26 9.51 -0.47
N ILE A 118 3.20 10.09 0.10
CA ILE A 118 3.15 10.48 1.53
C ILE A 118 3.37 9.27 2.43
N LEU A 119 2.64 8.18 2.21
CA LEU A 119 2.79 6.95 3.00
C LEU A 119 4.19 6.34 2.87
N THR A 120 4.80 6.45 1.69
CA THR A 120 6.18 5.99 1.44
C THR A 120 7.17 6.78 2.27
N ALA A 121 7.05 8.11 2.29
CA ALA A 121 7.90 8.97 3.10
C ALA A 121 7.72 8.69 4.62
N GLU A 122 6.48 8.55 5.08
CA GLU A 122 6.14 8.25 6.49
C GLU A 122 6.84 6.97 6.98
N ILE A 123 6.70 5.85 6.25
CA ILE A 123 7.31 4.58 6.67
C ILE A 123 8.84 4.58 6.51
N GLN A 124 9.38 5.28 5.51
CA GLN A 124 10.82 5.43 5.33
C GLN A 124 11.45 6.18 6.50
N GLU A 125 10.83 7.30 6.92
CA GLU A 125 11.29 8.08 8.07
C GLU A 125 11.28 7.23 9.34
N PHE A 126 10.20 6.48 9.59
CA PHE A 126 10.11 5.57 10.72
C PHE A 126 11.20 4.48 10.72
N VAL A 127 11.44 3.83 9.58
CA VAL A 127 12.48 2.80 9.46
C VAL A 127 13.86 3.40 9.76
N MET A 128 14.16 4.58 9.21
CA MET A 128 15.43 5.27 9.43
C MET A 128 15.61 5.72 10.89
N GLU A 129 14.54 6.20 11.53
CA GLU A 129 14.54 6.52 12.96
C GLU A 129 14.87 5.28 13.79
N CYS A 130 14.23 4.14 13.50
CA CYS A 130 14.48 2.90 14.23
C CYS A 130 15.92 2.40 14.05
N ILE A 131 16.50 2.53 12.85
CA ILE A 131 17.91 2.21 12.59
C ILE A 131 18.83 3.12 13.42
N LYS A 132 18.57 4.43 13.42
CA LYS A 132 19.39 5.41 14.17
C LYS A 132 19.35 5.17 15.68
N ASN A 133 18.20 4.78 16.21
CA ASN A 133 18.01 4.52 17.64
C ASN A 133 18.47 3.13 18.08
N ASN A 134 18.79 2.24 17.14
CA ASN A 134 19.35 0.90 17.40
C ASN A 134 20.63 0.70 16.56
N PRO A 135 21.69 1.49 16.80
CA PRO A 135 22.96 1.30 16.10
C PRO A 135 23.53 -0.07 16.50
N GLN A 136 23.71 -0.94 15.51
CA GLN A 136 24.39 -2.23 15.68
C GLN A 136 25.89 -2.06 15.85
#